data_AF-A0A7J6IFM5-F1
#
_entry.id   AF-A0A7J6IFM5-F1
#
_cell.length_a   1.000
_cell.length_b   1.000
_cell.length_c   1.000
_cell.angle_alpha   90.00
_cell.angle_beta   90.00
_cell.angle_gamma   90.00
#
_symmetry.space_group_name_H-M   'P 1'
#
loop_
_entity.id
_entity.type
_entity.pdbx_description
1 polymer ?
#
loop_
_entity_poly.entity_id
_entity_poly.type
_entity_poly.pdbx_seq_one_letter_code
_entity_poly.pdbx_strand_id
1 'polypeptide(L)'
;MVAFDISPKGQGGTLKTLLLDTITLCGAVRGGVMSVNDFTNGELDLNEFIAGQVMAGNRKVPAEFSGVDLNLTHHIEPANNKSVDKVDWNNPPMWAIRPEDRASFLAGGPSALSLPKRPNHEGDITPPCEDNQSHKLYYTYYEIDCPTKLHTDGKRIATSSSGTCEKWNEFNDHLECASFCQAETTFEWAEERPFPHSDCHYPIACGITESDSTSYGWGISLKPKLAWMKALKFGISGGYDQSQSTSTGRKFDIELNEEKKCGYFTWVPIKKTVCGVLSESKPGLKTKWVMTDDGYLEVGYCDVSEGPGTEEDPEAVTDGNYCTSMPWYIQTPSKKMVPDGTVLFVYTDCNDRSPLPMEQQDPIYAKSGVALHSLTVRALHDTWIKSFCRFEKNIPWFDPATGKTDKYKTLYLLGTGFSDNQIGGEDGKGLIEKITACAKGDIKEVAFGWIDFGHPDDDNELRGAYWSLRARMPKTMDGGCVGDVLMDIGGTTVDRCGDGS
;
A
#
# COMPACT_ATOMS: atom_id res chain seq x y z
N MET A 1 13.48 3.00 -20.61
CA MET A 1 12.92 3.64 -21.82
C MET A 1 12.63 2.55 -22.83
N VAL A 2 11.36 2.34 -23.19
CA VAL A 2 10.97 1.46 -24.30
C VAL A 2 10.47 2.37 -25.42
N ALA A 3 11.10 2.31 -26.58
CA ALA A 3 10.64 3.03 -27.77
C ALA A 3 9.58 2.17 -28.49
N PHE A 4 8.46 2.78 -28.88
CA PHE A 4 7.46 2.14 -29.72
C PHE A 4 7.74 2.48 -31.18
N ASP A 5 7.83 1.44 -32.01
CA ASP A 5 8.01 1.56 -33.45
C ASP A 5 6.64 1.44 -34.14
N ILE A 6 6.18 2.52 -34.77
CA ILE A 6 4.92 2.52 -35.54
C ILE A 6 5.29 2.71 -37.01
N SER A 7 5.16 1.66 -37.80
CA SER A 7 5.36 1.72 -39.25
C SER A 7 4.01 1.89 -39.97
N PRO A 8 3.79 2.98 -40.73
CA PRO A 8 2.60 3.10 -41.56
C PRO A 8 2.79 2.36 -42.89
N LYS A 9 1.81 1.53 -43.27
CA LYS A 9 1.66 1.08 -44.66
C LYS A 9 0.96 2.18 -45.46
N GLY A 10 1.67 2.78 -46.41
CA GLY A 10 1.06 3.51 -47.52
C GLY A 10 1.42 5.00 -47.60
N GLN A 11 2.25 5.31 -48.59
CA GLN A 11 2.48 6.61 -49.26
C GLN A 11 2.73 7.86 -48.41
N GLY A 12 4.03 8.19 -48.29
CA GLY A 12 4.54 9.55 -48.48
C GLY A 12 4.17 10.59 -47.42
N GLY A 13 4.75 10.47 -46.22
CA GLY A 13 4.69 11.52 -45.19
C GLY A 13 5.90 11.48 -44.28
N THR A 14 6.46 12.64 -43.96
CA THR A 14 7.68 12.83 -43.15
C THR A 14 7.50 12.31 -41.72
N LEU A 15 8.49 11.58 -41.22
CA LEU A 15 8.56 11.09 -39.83
C LEU A 15 8.47 12.28 -38.85
N LYS A 16 7.47 12.30 -37.96
CA LYS A 16 7.42 13.20 -36.81
C LYS A 16 7.39 12.37 -35.53
N THR A 17 8.45 12.51 -34.74
CA THR A 17 8.56 11.97 -33.38
C THR A 17 7.59 12.71 -32.47
N LEU A 18 6.68 11.99 -31.81
CA LEU A 18 5.77 12.55 -30.80
C LEU A 18 6.42 12.37 -29.42
N LEU A 19 6.82 13.48 -28.77
CA LEU A 19 7.14 13.55 -27.35
C LEU A 19 5.89 14.08 -26.63
N LEU A 20 5.32 13.29 -25.73
CA LEU A 20 4.24 13.72 -24.86
C LEU A 20 4.86 14.39 -23.62
N ASP A 21 4.94 15.71 -23.66
CA ASP A 21 5.23 16.55 -22.49
C ASP A 21 3.96 16.75 -21.64
N THR A 22 4.22 16.79 -20.34
CA THR A 22 3.39 17.14 -19.18
C THR A 22 2.31 18.20 -19.44
N ILE A 23 1.04 17.90 -19.15
CA ILE A 23 -0.04 18.89 -19.03
C ILE A 23 -0.28 19.17 -17.54
N THR A 24 0.05 20.38 -17.10
CA THR A 24 -0.33 20.95 -15.80
C THR A 24 -1.68 21.64 -15.92
N LEU A 25 -2.69 21.21 -15.16
CA LEU A 25 -4.01 21.87 -15.09
C LEU A 25 -4.19 22.59 -13.76
N CYS A 26 -4.09 23.92 -13.78
CA CYS A 26 -4.59 24.80 -12.73
C CYS A 26 -6.03 25.22 -13.07
N GLY A 27 -6.98 24.92 -12.19
CA GLY A 27 -8.36 25.41 -12.28
C GLY A 27 -9.06 25.38 -10.93
N ALA A 28 -9.23 26.56 -10.32
CA ALA A 28 -9.98 26.72 -9.09
C ALA A 28 -11.49 26.55 -9.33
N VAL A 29 -12.11 25.54 -8.72
CA VAL A 29 -13.57 25.42 -8.62
C VAL A 29 -13.93 25.23 -7.15
N ARG A 30 -14.83 26.09 -6.65
CA ARG A 30 -15.38 26.06 -5.30
C ARG A 30 -16.21 24.79 -5.08
N GLY A 31 -15.87 24.05 -4.03
CA GLY A 31 -16.77 23.09 -3.36
C GLY A 31 -16.77 21.69 -3.98
N GLY A 32 -15.87 20.84 -3.48
CA GLY A 32 -15.84 19.39 -3.76
C GLY A 32 -14.44 18.83 -3.57
N VAL A 33 -14.21 18.09 -2.48
CA VAL A 33 -12.97 17.34 -2.26
C VAL A 33 -13.04 16.07 -3.11
N MET A 34 -12.23 15.96 -4.16
CA MET A 34 -11.98 14.68 -4.83
C MET A 34 -10.80 13.98 -4.13
N SER A 35 -11.06 12.76 -3.67
CA SER A 35 -10.06 11.87 -3.07
C SER A 35 -9.18 11.26 -4.16
N VAL A 36 -7.90 11.07 -3.86
CA VAL A 36 -6.86 10.50 -4.74
C VAL A 36 -7.06 8.98 -4.99
N ASN A 37 -8.13 8.38 -4.45
CA ASN A 37 -8.41 6.94 -4.58
C ASN A 37 -8.98 6.48 -5.94
N ASP A 38 -9.26 7.37 -6.89
CA ASP A 38 -9.86 6.99 -8.19
C ASP A 38 -8.84 6.65 -9.30
N PHE A 39 -7.53 6.63 -9.00
CA PHE A 39 -6.47 6.43 -10.02
C PHE A 39 -5.68 5.13 -9.90
N THR A 40 -6.31 4.05 -9.44
CA THR A 40 -5.71 2.71 -9.55
C THR A 40 -6.70 1.70 -10.15
N ASN A 41 -6.28 1.11 -11.27
CA ASN A 41 -6.89 0.00 -12.01
C ASN A 41 -7.92 0.35 -13.11
N GLY A 42 -7.38 0.77 -14.26
CA GLY A 42 -7.76 0.38 -15.62
C GLY A 42 -9.22 0.05 -15.98
N GLU A 43 -9.95 1.07 -16.39
CA GLU A 43 -10.63 1.14 -17.70
C GLU A 43 -10.98 2.62 -17.92
N LEU A 44 -10.22 3.30 -18.79
CA LEU A 44 -10.67 4.58 -19.31
C LEU A 44 -11.54 4.24 -20.51
N ASP A 45 -12.86 4.18 -20.32
CA ASP A 45 -13.76 4.23 -21.48
C ASP A 45 -13.61 5.63 -22.10
N LEU A 46 -12.73 5.71 -23.09
CA LEU A 46 -12.46 6.94 -23.82
C LEU A 46 -13.76 7.50 -24.43
N ASN A 47 -14.78 6.66 -24.66
CA ASN A 47 -16.09 7.10 -25.12
C ASN A 47 -16.90 7.78 -24.01
N GLU A 48 -16.81 7.37 -22.74
CA GLU A 48 -17.41 8.10 -21.61
C GLU A 48 -16.70 9.43 -21.35
N PHE A 49 -15.37 9.47 -21.49
CA PHE A 49 -14.60 10.71 -21.37
C PHE A 49 -14.95 11.71 -22.50
N ILE A 50 -15.09 11.22 -23.75
CA ILE A 50 -15.50 12.04 -24.89
C ILE A 50 -16.98 12.45 -24.76
N ALA A 51 -17.87 11.57 -24.31
CA ALA A 51 -19.28 11.88 -24.07
C ALA A 51 -19.47 12.91 -22.94
N GLY A 52 -18.67 12.82 -21.87
CA GLY A 52 -18.64 13.81 -20.79
C GLY A 52 -18.19 15.19 -21.23
N GLN A 53 -17.24 15.28 -22.16
CA GLN A 53 -16.80 16.54 -22.77
C GLN A 53 -17.81 17.13 -23.76
N VAL A 54 -18.58 16.28 -24.46
CA VAL A 54 -19.65 16.73 -25.38
C VAL A 54 -20.88 17.27 -24.62
N MET A 55 -21.18 16.73 -23.44
CA MET A 55 -22.26 17.20 -22.57
C MET A 55 -21.93 18.53 -21.84
N ALA A 56 -20.65 18.92 -21.82
CA ALA A 56 -20.16 20.15 -21.18
C ALA A 56 -19.89 21.30 -22.16
N GLY A 57 -20.56 21.34 -23.32
CA GLY A 57 -20.74 22.54 -24.13
C GLY A 57 -19.48 23.19 -24.74
N ASN A 58 -19.40 23.12 -26.08
CA ASN A 58 -18.49 23.84 -27.00
C ASN A 58 -17.06 23.30 -27.16
N ARG A 59 -16.89 22.34 -28.09
CA ARG A 59 -15.87 22.37 -29.17
C ARG A 59 -16.13 21.26 -30.20
N LYS A 60 -15.94 21.56 -31.49
CA LYS A 60 -16.03 20.57 -32.59
C LYS A 60 -14.79 19.67 -32.58
N VAL A 61 -14.98 18.35 -32.66
CA VAL A 61 -13.92 17.37 -32.92
C VAL A 61 -13.43 17.54 -34.37
N PRO A 62 -12.10 17.64 -34.64
CA PRO A 62 -11.57 17.68 -36.00
C PRO A 62 -11.88 16.39 -36.78
N ALA A 63 -12.19 16.52 -38.07
CA ALA A 63 -12.62 15.43 -38.96
C ALA A 63 -11.59 14.32 -39.24
N GLU A 64 -10.43 14.34 -38.57
CA GLU A 64 -9.34 13.37 -38.76
C GLU A 64 -9.44 12.13 -37.84
N PHE A 65 -10.45 12.08 -36.95
CA PHE A 65 -10.69 10.95 -36.03
C PHE A 65 -11.92 10.09 -36.37
N SER A 66 -12.64 10.38 -37.46
CA SER A 66 -13.75 9.53 -37.90
C SER A 66 -13.23 8.37 -38.77
N GLY A 67 -13.18 7.16 -38.22
CA GLY A 67 -12.96 5.93 -39.00
C GLY A 67 -11.81 5.02 -38.57
N VAL A 68 -11.27 5.17 -37.35
CA VAL A 68 -10.32 4.18 -36.81
C VAL A 68 -11.09 3.17 -35.96
N ASP A 69 -11.35 1.98 -36.51
CA ASP A 69 -11.76 0.81 -35.72
C ASP A 69 -10.58 0.37 -34.84
N LEU A 70 -10.57 0.84 -33.58
CA LEU A 70 -9.69 0.29 -32.54
C LEU A 70 -10.42 -0.86 -31.85
N ASN A 71 -10.40 -2.02 -32.48
CA ASN A 71 -10.84 -3.26 -31.85
C ASN A 71 -9.74 -3.72 -30.87
N LEU A 72 -9.66 -3.07 -29.71
CA LEU A 72 -8.87 -3.51 -28.57
C LEU A 72 -9.72 -4.46 -27.74
N THR A 73 -9.91 -5.67 -28.24
CA THR A 73 -10.26 -6.80 -27.38
C THR A 73 -9.08 -7.02 -26.44
N HIS A 74 -9.19 -6.48 -25.23
CA HIS A 74 -8.39 -6.93 -24.10
C HIS A 74 -8.75 -8.40 -23.84
N HIS A 75 -8.02 -9.31 -24.47
CA HIS A 75 -7.74 -10.58 -23.82
C HIS A 75 -6.90 -10.26 -22.59
N ILE A 76 -7.56 -9.98 -21.47
CA ILE A 76 -6.98 -10.33 -20.18
C ILE A 76 -6.92 -11.85 -20.22
N GLU A 77 -5.76 -12.37 -20.62
CA GLU A 77 -5.44 -13.76 -20.32
C GLU A 77 -5.65 -13.93 -18.80
N PRO A 78 -6.43 -14.92 -18.35
CA PRO A 78 -6.45 -15.26 -16.93
C PRO A 78 -5.00 -15.49 -16.52
N ALA A 79 -4.59 -14.94 -15.38
CA ALA A 79 -3.24 -15.09 -14.86
C ALA A 79 -2.86 -16.58 -14.84
N ASN A 80 -2.19 -17.02 -15.91
CA ASN A 80 -1.72 -18.38 -16.04
C ASN A 80 -0.73 -18.60 -14.90
N ASN A 81 -1.06 -19.53 -14.00
CA ASN A 81 -0.18 -20.24 -13.09
C ASN A 81 1.23 -19.64 -13.03
N LYS A 82 1.42 -18.56 -12.27
CA LYS A 82 2.75 -18.30 -11.72
C LYS A 82 3.02 -19.50 -10.84
N SER A 83 3.96 -20.35 -11.24
CA SER A 83 4.47 -21.40 -10.38
C SER A 83 4.79 -20.74 -9.04
N VAL A 84 4.05 -21.09 -7.99
CA VAL A 84 4.46 -20.78 -6.62
C VAL A 84 5.89 -21.31 -6.53
N ASP A 85 6.87 -20.42 -6.35
CA ASP A 85 8.27 -20.81 -6.24
C ASP A 85 8.34 -21.90 -5.16
N LYS A 86 8.52 -23.16 -5.56
CA LYS A 86 8.55 -24.27 -4.60
C LYS A 86 9.76 -24.06 -3.70
N VAL A 87 9.50 -23.69 -2.45
CA VAL A 87 10.55 -23.50 -1.45
C VAL A 87 11.04 -24.88 -0.98
N ASP A 88 12.33 -25.15 -1.16
CA ASP A 88 12.97 -26.26 -0.48
C ASP A 88 13.16 -25.91 0.99
N TRP A 89 12.30 -26.43 1.86
CA TRP A 89 12.35 -26.17 3.30
C TRP A 89 13.52 -26.85 4.02
N ASN A 90 14.31 -27.67 3.34
CA ASN A 90 15.61 -28.13 3.86
C ASN A 90 16.73 -27.13 3.59
N ASN A 91 16.51 -26.18 2.67
CA ASN A 91 17.43 -25.08 2.40
C ASN A 91 16.63 -23.84 1.97
N PRO A 92 15.79 -23.29 2.88
CA PRO A 92 14.88 -22.21 2.51
C PRO A 92 15.67 -20.95 2.15
N PRO A 93 15.27 -20.20 1.12
CA PRO A 93 15.90 -18.94 0.79
C PRO A 93 15.63 -17.92 1.91
N MET A 94 16.54 -16.96 2.08
CA MET A 94 16.46 -15.97 3.18
C MET A 94 15.17 -15.13 3.18
N TRP A 95 14.53 -14.95 2.02
CA TRP A 95 13.25 -14.24 1.91
C TRP A 95 12.06 -15.06 2.43
N ALA A 96 12.18 -16.37 2.55
CA ALA A 96 11.15 -17.24 3.15
C ALA A 96 11.28 -17.30 4.68
N ILE A 97 12.36 -16.73 5.24
CA ILE A 97 12.67 -16.73 6.67
C ILE A 97 12.47 -15.32 7.22
N ARG A 98 11.72 -15.20 8.31
CA ARG A 98 11.48 -13.91 8.97
C ARG A 98 12.79 -13.32 9.49
N PRO A 99 13.00 -11.99 9.41
CA PRO A 99 14.23 -11.36 9.85
C PRO A 99 14.63 -11.74 11.29
N GLU A 100 13.66 -11.82 12.20
CA GLU A 100 13.85 -12.20 13.60
C GLU A 100 14.32 -13.65 13.81
N ASP A 101 14.06 -14.55 12.87
CA ASP A 101 14.40 -15.97 12.96
C ASP A 101 15.73 -16.32 12.28
N ARG A 102 16.26 -15.41 11.45
CA ARG A 102 17.44 -15.68 10.61
C ARG A 102 18.69 -16.01 11.42
N ALA A 103 18.93 -15.31 12.53
CA ALA A 103 20.12 -15.57 13.36
C ALA A 103 20.11 -17.01 13.91
N SER A 104 18.96 -17.46 14.39
CA SER A 104 18.75 -18.83 14.88
C SER A 104 18.90 -19.86 13.76
N PHE A 105 18.35 -19.58 12.57
CA PHE A 105 18.52 -20.44 11.40
C PHE A 105 19.97 -20.56 10.94
N LEU A 106 20.71 -19.46 10.86
CA LEU A 106 22.12 -19.47 10.46
C LEU A 106 23.00 -20.22 11.47
N ALA A 107 22.61 -20.22 12.74
CA ALA A 107 23.32 -20.94 13.80
C ALA A 107 22.96 -22.44 13.88
N GLY A 108 21.70 -22.81 13.62
CA GLY A 108 21.17 -24.16 13.89
C GLY A 108 20.59 -24.90 12.68
N GLY A 109 20.62 -24.32 11.49
CA GLY A 109 20.08 -24.89 10.25
C GLY A 109 18.54 -25.01 10.24
N PRO A 110 17.96 -25.76 9.29
CA PRO A 110 16.50 -25.92 9.14
C PRO A 110 15.79 -26.44 10.38
N SER A 111 16.50 -27.19 11.23
CA SER A 111 15.98 -27.67 12.51
C SER A 111 15.72 -26.55 13.51
N ALA A 112 16.38 -25.40 13.38
CA ALA A 112 16.11 -24.21 14.18
C ALA A 112 14.90 -23.40 13.68
N LEU A 113 14.49 -23.61 12.42
CA LEU A 113 13.21 -23.12 11.87
C LEU A 113 12.06 -24.07 12.15
N SER A 114 12.23 -25.05 13.05
CA SER A 114 11.10 -25.82 13.53
C SER A 114 10.08 -24.82 14.07
N LEU A 115 9.00 -24.62 13.29
CA LEU A 115 7.80 -23.91 13.72
C LEU A 115 7.59 -24.34 15.16
N PRO A 116 7.54 -23.41 16.14
CA PRO A 116 7.35 -23.82 17.51
C PRO A 116 6.12 -24.73 17.52
N LYS A 117 6.33 -26.02 17.79
CA LYS A 117 5.27 -26.88 18.29
C LYS A 117 4.93 -26.24 19.63
N ARG A 118 4.07 -25.23 19.62
CA ARG A 118 3.60 -24.62 20.86
C ARG A 118 2.91 -25.76 21.60
N PRO A 119 3.39 -26.12 22.80
CA PRO A 119 2.87 -27.26 23.51
C PRO A 119 1.50 -26.86 24.06
N ASN A 120 0.43 -27.25 23.39
CA ASN A 120 -0.89 -27.23 24.00
C ASN A 120 -1.38 -28.67 24.02
N HIS A 121 -1.27 -29.29 25.21
CA HIS A 121 -1.78 -30.60 25.60
C HIS A 121 -1.50 -31.79 24.66
N GLU A 122 -0.95 -32.85 25.24
CA GLU A 122 -0.76 -34.17 24.62
C GLU A 122 -1.87 -34.53 23.61
N GLY A 123 -1.54 -34.52 22.31
CA GLY A 123 -2.28 -35.26 21.29
C GLY A 123 -3.05 -34.46 20.22
N ASP A 124 -3.21 -33.14 20.32
CA ASP A 124 -4.01 -32.38 19.35
C ASP A 124 -3.12 -31.55 18.39
N ILE A 125 -3.05 -31.96 17.12
CA ILE A 125 -2.38 -31.21 16.06
C ILE A 125 -3.40 -30.21 15.52
N THR A 126 -3.47 -29.01 16.10
CA THR A 126 -4.32 -27.95 15.52
C THR A 126 -3.78 -27.61 14.11
N PRO A 127 -4.63 -27.50 13.08
CA PRO A 127 -4.19 -27.23 11.71
C PRO A 127 -3.43 -25.88 11.56
N PRO A 128 -2.38 -25.79 10.71
CA PRO A 128 -1.69 -24.53 10.39
C PRO A 128 -2.58 -23.44 9.79
N CYS A 129 -3.77 -23.79 9.30
CA CYS A 129 -4.75 -22.85 8.76
C CYS A 129 -5.74 -22.29 9.78
N GLU A 130 -5.67 -22.73 11.04
CA GLU A 130 -6.44 -22.18 12.15
C GLU A 130 -5.64 -21.11 12.90
N ASP A 131 -6.37 -20.20 13.53
CA ASP A 131 -5.82 -19.08 14.27
C ASP A 131 -4.73 -19.55 15.26
N ASN A 132 -3.66 -18.76 15.37
CA ASN A 132 -2.59 -18.88 16.39
C ASN A 132 -1.39 -19.77 16.01
N GLN A 133 -1.30 -20.24 14.77
CA GLN A 133 -0.18 -21.07 14.33
C GLN A 133 0.82 -20.33 13.43
N SER A 134 2.09 -20.67 13.63
CA SER A 134 3.17 -20.32 12.71
C SER A 134 3.07 -21.18 11.45
N HIS A 135 3.21 -20.57 10.28
CA HIS A 135 3.14 -21.26 8.99
C HIS A 135 4.46 -21.11 8.24
N LYS A 136 4.72 -22.08 7.34
CA LYS A 136 5.69 -21.96 6.26
C LYS A 136 5.14 -21.06 5.15
N LEU A 137 5.89 -20.04 4.78
CA LEU A 137 5.57 -19.14 3.67
C LEU A 137 5.79 -19.83 2.31
N TYR A 138 4.93 -19.56 1.33
CA TYR A 138 4.97 -20.16 -0.02
C TYR A 138 4.95 -21.70 -0.02
N TYR A 139 4.41 -22.29 1.05
CA TYR A 139 4.06 -23.69 1.11
C TYR A 139 2.56 -23.84 0.86
N THR A 140 2.18 -24.75 -0.04
CA THR A 140 0.80 -25.08 -0.32
C THR A 140 0.31 -26.14 0.65
N TYR A 141 -0.61 -25.75 1.51
CA TYR A 141 -1.34 -26.63 2.41
C TYR A 141 -2.59 -27.14 1.71
N TYR A 142 -2.83 -28.44 1.76
CA TYR A 142 -4.03 -29.06 1.22
C TYR A 142 -4.98 -29.47 2.35
N GLU A 143 -6.10 -30.11 2.02
CA GLU A 143 -7.12 -30.60 2.97
C GLU A 143 -6.52 -31.39 4.15
N ILE A 144 -5.46 -32.18 3.93
CA ILE A 144 -4.81 -32.98 4.98
C ILE A 144 -4.16 -32.10 6.06
N ASP A 145 -3.61 -30.97 5.66
CA ASP A 145 -2.97 -30.02 6.57
C ASP A 145 -3.98 -29.00 7.09
N CYS A 146 -4.97 -28.66 6.26
CA CYS A 146 -5.95 -27.62 6.52
C CYS A 146 -7.36 -28.16 6.22
N PRO A 147 -7.97 -28.87 7.20
CA PRO A 147 -9.27 -29.52 7.02
C PRO A 147 -10.32 -28.52 6.54
N THR A 148 -10.95 -28.84 5.42
CA THR A 148 -11.95 -27.99 4.77
C THR A 148 -13.27 -28.11 5.55
N LYS A 149 -14.08 -27.04 5.57
CA LYS A 149 -15.40 -27.11 6.25
C LYS A 149 -16.50 -27.68 5.35
N LEU A 150 -16.29 -27.59 4.03
CA LEU A 150 -17.19 -28.07 3.00
C LEU A 150 -16.39 -28.86 1.95
N HIS A 151 -17.04 -29.85 1.34
CA HIS A 151 -16.49 -30.71 0.29
C HIS A 151 -17.30 -30.62 -1.00
N THR A 152 -16.71 -31.00 -2.14
CA THR A 152 -17.45 -31.11 -3.39
C THR A 152 -18.32 -32.37 -3.42
N ASP A 153 -19.52 -32.25 -3.97
CA ASP A 153 -20.60 -33.26 -4.04
C ASP A 153 -20.21 -34.67 -4.54
N GLY A 154 -19.06 -34.83 -5.19
CA GLY A 154 -18.56 -36.12 -5.67
C GLY A 154 -17.31 -36.69 -5.00
N LYS A 155 -16.54 -35.89 -4.22
CA LYS A 155 -15.25 -36.31 -3.63
C LYS A 155 -14.90 -35.50 -2.39
N ARG A 156 -14.27 -36.15 -1.40
CA ARG A 156 -13.70 -35.47 -0.22
C ARG A 156 -12.70 -34.36 -0.60
N ILE A 157 -12.07 -34.46 -1.77
CA ILE A 157 -11.01 -33.54 -2.22
C ILE A 157 -11.56 -32.54 -3.23
N ALA A 158 -11.58 -31.25 -2.88
CA ALA A 158 -11.99 -30.13 -3.73
C ALA A 158 -10.98 -29.78 -4.86
N THR A 159 -10.24 -30.76 -5.39
CA THR A 159 -9.21 -30.53 -6.42
C THR A 159 -9.72 -30.71 -7.86
N SER A 160 -11.00 -31.03 -8.06
CA SER A 160 -11.57 -31.19 -9.40
C SER A 160 -12.50 -30.03 -9.75
N SER A 161 -12.18 -29.34 -10.84
CA SER A 161 -12.99 -28.30 -11.52
C SER A 161 -14.36 -28.77 -12.03
N SER A 162 -14.83 -29.95 -11.60
CA SER A 162 -16.08 -30.59 -12.00
C SER A 162 -16.74 -31.16 -10.74
N GLY A 163 -17.49 -30.32 -10.05
CA GLY A 163 -18.24 -30.69 -8.85
C GLY A 163 -18.80 -29.43 -8.21
N THR A 164 -19.98 -29.52 -7.61
CA THR A 164 -20.59 -28.41 -6.89
C THR A 164 -20.14 -28.48 -5.45
N CYS A 165 -19.82 -27.34 -4.84
CA CYS A 165 -19.54 -27.30 -3.42
C CYS A 165 -20.80 -27.68 -2.64
N GLU A 166 -20.71 -28.58 -1.67
CA GLU A 166 -21.89 -29.01 -0.90
C GLU A 166 -22.58 -27.81 -0.22
N LYS A 167 -23.90 -27.90 -0.05
CA LYS A 167 -24.72 -26.87 0.59
C LYS A 167 -24.79 -25.53 -0.17
N TRP A 168 -24.38 -25.49 -1.43
CA TRP A 168 -24.55 -24.34 -2.32
C TRP A 168 -26.00 -23.88 -2.45
N ASN A 169 -26.97 -24.77 -2.26
CA ASN A 169 -28.40 -24.53 -2.33
C ASN A 169 -29.07 -24.42 -0.95
N GLU A 170 -28.30 -24.29 0.13
CA GLU A 170 -28.84 -24.08 1.48
C GLU A 170 -28.98 -22.60 1.82
N PHE A 171 -30.08 -22.26 2.51
CA PHE A 171 -30.30 -20.96 3.13
C PHE A 171 -30.31 -21.12 4.65
N ASN A 172 -29.29 -20.59 5.33
CA ASN A 172 -29.18 -20.57 6.79
C ASN A 172 -28.36 -19.34 7.24
N ASP A 173 -28.13 -19.21 8.55
CA ASP A 173 -27.41 -18.05 9.12
C ASP A 173 -25.98 -17.88 8.58
N HIS A 174 -25.40 -18.95 8.04
CA HIS A 174 -24.02 -19.00 7.53
C HIS A 174 -23.90 -19.06 6.01
N LEU A 175 -24.97 -19.44 5.29
CA LEU A 175 -24.99 -19.66 3.83
C LEU A 175 -26.23 -18.99 3.22
N GLU A 176 -26.05 -18.23 2.14
CA GLU A 176 -27.15 -17.60 1.39
C GLU A 176 -27.15 -18.10 -0.05
N CYS A 177 -27.46 -19.38 -0.25
CA CYS A 177 -27.50 -19.96 -1.60
C CYS A 177 -26.15 -19.88 -2.32
N ALA A 178 -25.08 -19.89 -1.54
CA ALA A 178 -23.70 -19.98 -2.01
C ALA A 178 -22.85 -20.69 -0.96
N SER A 179 -21.85 -21.44 -1.42
CA SER A 179 -20.93 -22.20 -0.59
C SER A 179 -19.53 -22.20 -1.19
N PHE A 180 -18.50 -22.31 -0.34
CA PHE A 180 -17.11 -22.36 -0.77
C PHE A 180 -16.42 -23.59 -0.19
N CYS A 181 -15.81 -24.38 -1.06
CA CYS A 181 -15.08 -25.59 -0.72
C CYS A 181 -13.62 -25.30 -0.93
N GLN A 182 -12.92 -25.00 0.16
CA GLN A 182 -11.47 -24.81 0.18
C GLN A 182 -10.77 -26.04 -0.40
N ALA A 183 -9.74 -25.84 -1.22
CA ALA A 183 -8.91 -26.90 -1.78
C ALA A 183 -7.46 -26.77 -1.33
N GLU A 184 -6.93 -25.54 -1.40
CA GLU A 184 -5.57 -25.25 -1.03
C GLU A 184 -5.46 -23.90 -0.32
N THR A 185 -4.48 -23.79 0.57
CA THR A 185 -4.13 -22.56 1.28
C THR A 185 -2.64 -22.31 1.16
N THR A 186 -2.25 -21.06 0.91
CA THR A 186 -0.87 -20.60 0.91
C THR A 186 -0.75 -19.36 1.79
N PHE A 187 0.44 -19.16 2.37
CA PHE A 187 0.77 -17.97 3.13
C PHE A 187 1.93 -17.28 2.45
N GLU A 188 1.83 -15.99 2.20
CA GLU A 188 2.82 -15.25 1.42
C GLU A 188 3.05 -13.87 2.00
N TRP A 189 4.18 -13.25 1.68
CA TRP A 189 4.32 -11.83 1.90
C TRP A 189 3.36 -11.06 1.00
N ALA A 190 2.73 -10.04 1.58
CA ALA A 190 1.93 -9.06 0.86
C ALA A 190 2.77 -7.83 0.51
N GLU A 191 2.16 -6.90 -0.23
CA GLU A 191 2.75 -5.60 -0.51
C GLU A 191 3.05 -4.86 0.80
N GLU A 192 4.20 -4.20 0.86
CA GLU A 192 4.64 -3.44 2.01
C GLU A 192 3.66 -2.30 2.38
N ARG A 193 3.64 -1.92 3.65
CA ARG A 193 2.89 -0.78 4.19
C ARG A 193 3.83 0.12 4.99
N PRO A 194 4.28 1.22 4.39
CA PRO A 194 5.14 2.18 5.06
C PRO A 194 4.49 2.70 6.35
N PHE A 195 5.31 2.90 7.38
CA PHE A 195 4.90 3.68 8.55
C PHE A 195 4.91 5.15 8.15
N PRO A 196 3.80 5.90 8.35
CA PRO A 196 3.78 7.32 8.03
C PRO A 196 4.87 8.07 8.80
N HIS A 197 5.54 9.02 8.14
CA HIS A 197 6.58 9.87 8.74
C HIS A 197 7.74 9.09 9.39
N SER A 198 8.04 7.90 8.87
CA SER A 198 9.18 7.10 9.32
C SER A 198 10.44 7.35 8.49
N ASP A 199 10.52 8.49 7.81
CA ASP A 199 11.66 8.82 6.98
C ASP A 199 12.92 9.04 7.82
N CYS A 200 13.99 8.53 7.24
CA CYS A 200 15.30 8.45 7.84
C CYS A 200 16.32 9.05 6.90
N HIS A 201 17.23 9.86 7.46
CA HIS A 201 18.17 10.62 6.67
C HIS A 201 19.55 10.63 7.33
N TYR A 202 20.57 10.17 6.59
CA TYR A 202 21.97 10.38 6.99
C TYR A 202 22.25 11.90 7.12
N PRO A 203 22.90 12.39 8.19
CA PRO A 203 23.70 11.68 9.18
C PRO A 203 23.00 11.38 10.52
N ILE A 204 21.67 11.49 10.58
CA ILE A 204 20.92 11.31 11.84
C ILE A 204 20.44 9.87 11.96
N ALA A 205 20.56 9.30 13.16
CA ALA A 205 19.84 8.09 13.52
C ALA A 205 18.32 8.36 13.56
N CYS A 206 17.54 7.32 13.30
CA CYS A 206 16.08 7.40 13.32
C CYS A 206 15.52 6.05 13.76
N GLY A 207 14.25 6.05 14.15
CA GLY A 207 13.59 4.84 14.57
C GLY A 207 12.08 4.96 14.59
N ILE A 208 11.43 3.80 14.69
CA ILE A 208 10.01 3.70 15.01
C ILE A 208 9.85 3.15 16.42
N THR A 209 8.71 3.42 17.04
CA THR A 209 8.36 2.96 18.39
C THR A 209 7.11 2.07 18.35
N GLU A 210 6.68 1.60 19.51
CA GLU A 210 5.47 0.78 19.64
C GLU A 210 4.17 1.58 19.44
N SER A 211 4.22 2.92 19.54
CA SER A 211 3.06 3.79 19.31
C SER A 211 2.81 4.05 17.82
N ASP A 212 3.82 3.86 16.98
CA ASP A 212 3.67 4.00 15.53
C ASP A 212 2.75 2.92 14.99
N SER A 213 1.96 3.23 13.97
CA SER A 213 1.08 2.24 13.36
C SER A 213 0.89 2.50 11.88
N THR A 214 0.61 1.43 11.15
CA THR A 214 0.25 1.48 9.74
C THR A 214 -0.90 0.51 9.51
N SER A 215 -1.77 0.84 8.56
CA SER A 215 -2.94 0.03 8.24
C SER A 215 -2.90 -0.44 6.81
N TYR A 216 -3.20 -1.72 6.61
CA TYR A 216 -3.40 -2.35 5.32
C TYR A 216 -4.91 -2.48 5.07
N GLY A 217 -5.42 -1.76 4.07
CA GLY A 217 -6.75 -2.01 3.52
C GLY A 217 -6.66 -3.12 2.48
N TRP A 218 -7.27 -4.28 2.74
CA TRP A 218 -7.33 -5.35 1.75
C TRP A 218 -8.32 -4.95 0.66
N GLY A 219 -7.78 -4.41 -0.44
CA GLY A 219 -8.55 -3.93 -1.57
C GLY A 219 -9.39 -5.04 -2.17
N ILE A 220 -10.71 -4.88 -2.07
CA ILE A 220 -11.66 -5.68 -2.82
C ILE A 220 -11.94 -4.90 -4.11
N SER A 221 -11.41 -5.36 -5.24
CA SER A 221 -11.70 -4.70 -6.54
C SER A 221 -13.15 -4.94 -7.03
N LEU A 222 -13.97 -5.71 -6.31
CA LEU A 222 -15.31 -6.10 -6.71
C LEU A 222 -16.20 -6.24 -5.48
N LYS A 223 -17.24 -5.40 -5.31
CA LYS A 223 -18.26 -5.57 -4.24
C LYS A 223 -18.76 -7.04 -4.27
N PRO A 224 -18.31 -7.94 -3.38
CA PRO A 224 -18.70 -9.33 -3.48
C PRO A 224 -20.18 -9.39 -3.10
N LYS A 225 -20.95 -10.23 -3.79
CA LYS A 225 -22.32 -10.53 -3.35
C LYS A 225 -22.27 -10.96 -1.88
N LEU A 226 -23.22 -10.52 -1.05
CA LEU A 226 -23.26 -10.89 0.37
C LEU A 226 -23.20 -12.42 0.58
N ALA A 227 -23.87 -13.16 -0.30
CA ALA A 227 -23.83 -14.61 -0.37
C ALA A 227 -22.41 -15.18 -0.48
N TRP A 228 -21.54 -14.57 -1.29
CA TRP A 228 -20.15 -15.01 -1.45
C TRP A 228 -19.34 -14.71 -0.19
N MET A 229 -19.54 -13.55 0.43
CA MET A 229 -18.87 -13.24 1.69
C MET A 229 -19.23 -14.25 2.80
N LYS A 230 -20.50 -14.64 2.88
CA LYS A 230 -20.98 -15.67 3.81
C LYS A 230 -20.39 -17.05 3.48
N ALA A 231 -20.42 -17.43 2.21
CA ALA A 231 -19.80 -18.65 1.72
C ALA A 231 -18.31 -18.75 2.08
N LEU A 232 -17.54 -17.68 1.90
CA LEU A 232 -16.12 -17.62 2.25
C LEU A 232 -15.89 -17.65 3.77
N LYS A 233 -16.65 -16.85 4.53
CA LYS A 233 -16.61 -16.84 6.02
C LYS A 233 -16.84 -18.21 6.62
N PHE A 234 -17.78 -18.95 6.06
CA PHE A 234 -18.07 -20.30 6.51
C PHE A 234 -17.06 -21.31 5.95
N GLY A 235 -16.85 -21.34 4.64
CA GLY A 235 -16.10 -22.37 3.92
C GLY A 235 -14.59 -22.38 4.16
N ILE A 236 -13.99 -21.23 4.49
CA ILE A 236 -12.55 -21.13 4.75
C ILE A 236 -12.22 -21.58 6.18
N SER A 237 -11.24 -22.48 6.31
CA SER A 237 -10.70 -22.92 7.61
C SER A 237 -10.09 -21.73 8.34
N GLY A 238 -10.32 -21.57 9.64
CA GLY A 238 -9.90 -20.37 10.40
C GLY A 238 -10.73 -19.11 10.11
N GLY A 239 -11.76 -19.20 9.26
CA GLY A 239 -12.64 -18.07 8.94
C GLY A 239 -12.09 -17.16 7.84
N TYR A 240 -12.89 -16.15 7.47
CA TYR A 240 -12.56 -15.18 6.44
C TYR A 240 -12.87 -13.77 6.93
N ASP A 241 -11.88 -12.88 6.89
CA ASP A 241 -12.08 -11.47 7.19
C ASP A 241 -11.38 -10.59 6.14
N GLN A 242 -12.12 -9.60 5.64
CA GLN A 242 -11.64 -8.60 4.68
C GLN A 242 -11.41 -7.24 5.36
N SER A 243 -11.46 -7.20 6.69
CA SER A 243 -11.31 -5.97 7.46
C SER A 243 -9.94 -5.31 7.24
N GLN A 244 -9.88 -4.02 7.54
CA GLN A 244 -8.60 -3.31 7.59
C GLN A 244 -7.74 -3.92 8.69
N SER A 245 -6.49 -4.23 8.37
CA SER A 245 -5.52 -4.74 9.34
C SER A 245 -4.61 -3.60 9.77
N THR A 246 -4.59 -3.28 11.06
CA THR A 246 -3.63 -2.31 11.61
C THR A 246 -2.50 -3.04 12.32
N SER A 247 -1.27 -2.81 11.88
CA SER A 247 -0.06 -3.21 12.60
C SER A 247 0.43 -2.05 13.45
N THR A 248 0.80 -2.34 14.68
CA THR A 248 1.60 -1.42 15.50
C THR A 248 3.08 -1.66 15.20
N GLY A 249 3.88 -0.61 15.29
CA GLY A 249 5.32 -0.66 15.22
C GLY A 249 5.89 -1.44 16.40
N ARG A 250 7.19 -1.66 16.34
CA ARG A 250 8.00 -2.09 17.48
C ARG A 250 9.17 -1.13 17.55
N LYS A 251 9.83 -1.04 18.71
CA LYS A 251 11.04 -0.23 18.81
C LYS A 251 12.11 -0.76 17.86
N PHE A 252 12.46 0.02 16.84
CA PHE A 252 13.56 -0.24 15.92
C PHE A 252 14.34 1.04 15.73
N ASP A 253 15.64 0.98 15.98
CA ASP A 253 16.57 2.08 15.75
C ASP A 253 17.52 1.66 14.63
N ILE A 254 17.81 2.55 13.68
CA ILE A 254 18.80 2.33 12.63
C ILE A 254 19.80 3.47 12.57
N GLU A 255 21.08 3.10 12.51
CA GLU A 255 22.17 4.03 12.23
C GLU A 255 22.56 3.92 10.76
N LEU A 256 22.33 5.01 10.02
CA LEU A 256 22.76 5.13 8.64
C LEU A 256 24.24 5.54 8.64
N ASN A 257 25.12 4.61 8.24
CA ASN A 257 26.58 4.78 8.34
C ASN A 257 27.26 5.13 7.00
N GLU A 258 26.47 5.34 5.94
CA GLU A 258 26.99 5.64 4.61
C GLU A 258 26.33 6.92 4.07
N GLU A 259 27.17 7.82 3.54
CA GLU A 259 26.71 9.04 2.86
C GLU A 259 25.69 8.69 1.77
N LYS A 260 24.62 9.50 1.67
CA LYS A 260 23.53 9.39 0.68
C LYS A 260 22.60 8.19 0.85
N LYS A 261 22.70 7.43 1.95
CA LYS A 261 21.68 6.44 2.31
C LYS A 261 20.62 7.09 3.17
N CYS A 262 19.39 7.00 2.71
CA CYS A 262 18.18 7.36 3.40
C CYS A 262 17.29 6.13 3.50
N GLY A 263 16.10 6.27 4.06
CA GLY A 263 15.12 5.19 4.00
C GLY A 263 13.86 5.48 4.78
N TYR A 264 13.07 4.43 4.96
CA TYR A 264 11.86 4.47 5.78
C TYR A 264 11.56 3.09 6.36
N PHE A 265 10.77 3.06 7.42
CA PHE A 265 10.27 1.82 7.99
C PHE A 265 8.97 1.38 7.32
N THR A 266 8.85 0.09 7.07
CA THR A 266 7.67 -0.49 6.44
C THR A 266 7.28 -1.79 7.13
N TRP A 267 5.99 -2.07 7.22
CA TRP A 267 5.48 -3.36 7.63
C TRP A 267 5.15 -4.19 6.41
N VAL A 268 5.66 -5.43 6.34
CA VAL A 268 5.32 -6.40 5.30
C VAL A 268 4.37 -7.43 5.92
N PRO A 269 3.05 -7.33 5.63
CA PRO A 269 2.07 -8.29 6.14
C PRO A 269 2.29 -9.67 5.56
N ILE A 270 1.78 -10.66 6.28
CA ILE A 270 1.52 -11.98 5.72
C ILE A 270 0.05 -12.03 5.27
N LYS A 271 -0.16 -12.40 4.02
CA LYS A 271 -1.48 -12.75 3.49
C LYS A 271 -1.66 -14.26 3.47
N LYS A 272 -2.86 -14.71 3.81
CA LYS A 272 -3.37 -16.06 3.57
C LYS A 272 -4.17 -16.04 2.28
N THR A 273 -3.76 -16.82 1.30
CA THR A 273 -4.47 -17.03 0.04
C THR A 273 -5.11 -18.41 0.06
N VAL A 274 -6.40 -18.47 -0.24
CA VAL A 274 -7.19 -19.71 -0.25
C VAL A 274 -7.84 -19.86 -1.62
N CYS A 275 -7.67 -21.03 -2.23
CA CYS A 275 -8.28 -21.37 -3.51
C CYS A 275 -9.18 -22.60 -3.36
N GLY A 276 -10.23 -22.68 -4.17
CA GLY A 276 -11.17 -23.77 -4.14
C GLY A 276 -12.35 -23.58 -5.07
N VAL A 277 -13.45 -24.28 -4.77
CA VAL A 277 -14.67 -24.27 -5.57
C VAL A 277 -15.71 -23.37 -4.91
N LEU A 278 -16.14 -22.33 -5.60
CA LEU A 278 -17.26 -21.46 -5.19
C LEU A 278 -18.50 -21.82 -6.00
N SER A 279 -19.58 -22.23 -5.34
CA SER A 279 -20.84 -22.60 -6.00
C SER A 279 -21.98 -21.75 -5.48
N GLU A 280 -22.79 -21.19 -6.38
CA GLU A 280 -24.00 -20.43 -6.07
C GLU A 280 -25.22 -20.99 -6.80
N SER A 281 -26.40 -20.87 -6.17
CA SER A 281 -27.68 -21.11 -6.84
C SER A 281 -28.04 -19.93 -7.75
N LYS A 282 -28.64 -20.21 -8.91
CA LYS A 282 -29.29 -19.20 -9.76
C LYS A 282 -30.79 -19.50 -9.85
N PRO A 283 -31.66 -18.47 -9.69
CA PRO A 283 -31.36 -17.04 -9.52
C PRO A 283 -30.84 -16.61 -8.14
N GLY A 284 -30.67 -17.54 -7.19
CA GLY A 284 -30.10 -17.29 -5.87
C GLY A 284 -31.17 -17.19 -4.78
N LEU A 285 -30.92 -16.34 -3.78
CA LEU A 285 -31.84 -16.12 -2.66
C LEU A 285 -33.18 -15.52 -3.12
N LYS A 286 -34.27 -16.22 -2.83
CA LYS A 286 -35.65 -15.74 -2.97
C LYS A 286 -36.33 -15.71 -1.60
N THR A 287 -37.42 -14.97 -1.49
CA THR A 287 -38.27 -14.99 -0.30
C THR A 287 -39.66 -15.52 -0.62
N LYS A 288 -40.28 -16.18 0.34
CA LYS A 288 -41.69 -16.60 0.29
C LYS A 288 -42.37 -16.32 1.62
N TRP A 289 -43.65 -16.02 1.57
CA TRP A 289 -44.48 -15.88 2.77
C TRP A 289 -44.99 -17.25 3.21
N VAL A 290 -44.67 -17.63 4.45
CA VAL A 290 -45.15 -18.88 5.06
C VAL A 290 -46.05 -18.54 6.22
N MET A 291 -47.19 -19.24 6.31
CA MET A 291 -48.09 -19.15 7.45
C MET A 291 -47.48 -19.88 8.65
N THR A 292 -47.36 -19.15 9.76
CA THR A 292 -46.95 -19.64 11.08
C THR A 292 -48.09 -19.40 12.08
N ASP A 293 -47.99 -19.98 13.28
CA ASP A 293 -48.99 -19.79 14.34
C ASP A 293 -49.13 -18.31 14.77
N ASP A 294 -48.11 -17.49 14.53
CA ASP A 294 -48.05 -16.05 14.85
C ASP A 294 -48.33 -15.13 13.64
N GLY A 295 -48.71 -15.69 12.48
CA GLY A 295 -49.02 -14.95 11.24
C GLY A 295 -48.13 -15.30 10.05
N TYR A 296 -48.08 -14.42 9.05
CA TYR A 296 -47.22 -14.61 7.86
C TYR A 296 -45.78 -14.19 8.17
N LEU A 297 -44.83 -15.10 7.99
CA LEU A 297 -43.39 -14.84 8.08
C LEU A 297 -42.77 -14.91 6.68
N GLU A 298 -41.98 -13.90 6.32
CA GLU A 298 -41.15 -13.93 5.12
C GLU A 298 -39.91 -14.79 5.39
N VAL A 299 -39.79 -15.92 4.68
CA VAL A 299 -38.64 -16.83 4.80
C VAL A 299 -37.83 -16.84 3.52
N GLY A 300 -36.50 -16.76 3.65
CA GLY A 300 -35.58 -16.96 2.54
C GLY A 300 -35.51 -18.43 2.12
N TYR A 301 -35.33 -18.69 0.83
CA TYR A 301 -35.01 -20.01 0.29
C TYR A 301 -34.13 -19.85 -0.96
N CYS A 302 -33.41 -20.92 -1.29
CA CYS A 302 -32.63 -20.97 -2.52
C CYS A 302 -33.48 -21.49 -3.65
N ASP A 303 -33.62 -20.67 -4.70
CA ASP A 303 -34.32 -21.08 -5.90
C ASP A 303 -33.41 -21.98 -6.72
N VAL A 304 -33.82 -23.23 -6.82
CA VAL A 304 -33.15 -24.29 -7.56
C VAL A 304 -33.95 -24.67 -8.81
N SER A 305 -35.05 -23.97 -9.11
CA SER A 305 -36.08 -24.41 -10.06
C SER A 305 -36.02 -23.79 -11.46
N GLU A 306 -35.10 -22.86 -11.75
CA GLU A 306 -35.11 -22.09 -13.01
C GLU A 306 -33.73 -22.01 -13.70
N GLY A 307 -33.18 -23.16 -14.11
CA GLY A 307 -32.17 -23.26 -15.18
C GLY A 307 -32.73 -24.05 -16.37
N PRO A 308 -32.26 -23.87 -17.63
CA PRO A 308 -32.65 -24.70 -18.77
C PRO A 308 -32.09 -26.13 -18.70
N GLY A 309 -32.19 -26.77 -17.54
CA GLY A 309 -31.76 -28.14 -17.26
C GLY A 309 -32.95 -29.00 -16.87
N THR A 310 -33.02 -30.19 -17.45
CA THR A 310 -34.01 -31.24 -17.15
C THR A 310 -34.00 -31.66 -15.67
N GLU A 311 -35.10 -32.28 -15.23
CA GLU A 311 -35.48 -32.77 -13.86
C GLU A 311 -34.43 -33.53 -13.01
N GLU A 312 -33.14 -33.60 -13.38
CA GLU A 312 -32.13 -34.36 -12.64
C GLU A 312 -31.00 -33.54 -12.01
N ASP A 313 -30.82 -32.23 -12.28
CA ASP A 313 -29.93 -31.40 -11.45
C ASP A 313 -30.29 -29.91 -11.56
N PRO A 314 -30.60 -29.22 -10.45
CA PRO A 314 -30.74 -27.76 -10.46
C PRO A 314 -29.39 -27.09 -10.81
N GLU A 315 -29.39 -26.12 -11.73
CA GLU A 315 -28.15 -25.52 -12.23
C GLU A 315 -27.44 -24.67 -11.15
N ALA A 316 -26.44 -25.26 -10.50
CA ALA A 316 -25.46 -24.50 -9.75
C ALA A 316 -24.53 -23.77 -10.72
N VAL A 317 -24.21 -22.51 -10.39
CA VAL A 317 -23.11 -21.81 -11.06
C VAL A 317 -21.87 -21.92 -10.20
N THR A 318 -20.89 -22.62 -10.76
CA THR A 318 -19.67 -23.00 -10.06
C THR A 318 -18.47 -22.35 -10.73
N ASP A 319 -17.68 -21.64 -9.92
CA ASP A 319 -16.31 -21.26 -10.24
C ASP A 319 -15.37 -22.27 -9.56
N GLY A 320 -14.81 -23.18 -10.37
CA GLY A 320 -13.99 -24.29 -9.88
C GLY A 320 -12.59 -23.89 -9.40
N ASN A 321 -12.15 -22.65 -9.68
CA ASN A 321 -10.81 -22.16 -9.33
C ASN A 321 -10.89 -20.77 -8.69
N TYR A 322 -11.85 -20.56 -7.80
CA TYR A 322 -12.00 -19.29 -7.09
C TYR A 322 -10.90 -19.15 -6.04
N CYS A 323 -10.11 -18.08 -6.14
CA CYS A 323 -9.07 -17.75 -5.17
C CYS A 323 -9.39 -16.42 -4.48
N THR A 324 -9.14 -16.36 -3.17
CA THR A 324 -9.24 -15.13 -2.39
C THR A 324 -8.08 -14.99 -1.42
N SER A 325 -7.71 -13.76 -1.09
CA SER A 325 -6.67 -13.46 -0.12
C SER A 325 -7.21 -12.63 1.03
N MET A 326 -6.62 -12.83 2.21
CA MET A 326 -6.95 -12.11 3.44
C MET A 326 -5.70 -11.94 4.30
N PRO A 327 -5.69 -10.99 5.24
CA PRO A 327 -4.65 -10.91 6.25
C PRO A 327 -4.57 -12.19 7.07
N TRP A 328 -3.36 -12.60 7.42
CA TRP A 328 -3.16 -13.60 8.45
C TRP A 328 -3.09 -12.94 9.82
N TYR A 329 -3.85 -13.46 10.79
CA TYR A 329 -3.81 -12.99 12.16
C TYR A 329 -3.18 -14.04 13.07
N ILE A 330 -2.40 -13.57 14.03
CA ILE A 330 -1.83 -14.38 15.09
C ILE A 330 -2.30 -13.87 16.45
N GLN A 331 -2.44 -14.78 17.40
CA GLN A 331 -2.71 -14.42 18.77
C GLN A 331 -1.41 -14.09 19.51
N THR A 332 -1.40 -12.90 20.11
CA THR A 332 -0.34 -12.44 21.02
C THR A 332 -0.38 -13.23 22.34
N PRO A 333 0.69 -13.18 23.16
CA PRO A 333 0.66 -13.72 24.53
C PRO A 333 -0.50 -13.17 25.39
N SER A 334 -0.97 -11.95 25.08
CA SER A 334 -2.13 -11.31 25.73
C SER A 334 -3.49 -11.77 25.18
N LYS A 335 -3.52 -12.81 24.35
CA LYS A 335 -4.73 -13.37 23.71
C LYS A 335 -5.44 -12.45 22.71
N LYS A 336 -4.80 -11.35 22.29
CA LYS A 336 -5.32 -10.44 21.28
C LYS A 336 -4.94 -10.93 19.89
N MET A 337 -5.87 -10.91 18.94
CA MET A 337 -5.58 -11.14 17.53
C MET A 337 -4.93 -9.89 16.93
N VAL A 338 -3.78 -10.05 16.31
CA VAL A 338 -3.04 -8.99 15.61
C VAL A 338 -2.62 -9.50 14.24
N PRO A 339 -2.56 -8.65 13.21
CA PRO A 339 -2.10 -9.09 11.91
C PRO A 339 -0.63 -9.50 11.98
N ASP A 340 -0.29 -10.57 11.28
CA ASP A 340 1.06 -11.13 11.23
C ASP A 340 1.89 -10.46 10.12
N GLY A 341 3.19 -10.42 10.31
CA GLY A 341 4.13 -9.82 9.37
C GLY A 341 5.44 -9.42 10.04
N THR A 342 6.29 -8.71 9.30
CA THR A 342 7.58 -8.21 9.80
C THR A 342 7.74 -6.74 9.50
N VAL A 343 8.48 -6.02 10.34
CA VAL A 343 8.95 -4.66 10.02
C VAL A 343 10.29 -4.78 9.29
N LEU A 344 10.45 -4.03 8.22
CA LEU A 344 11.70 -3.88 7.48
C LEU A 344 12.09 -2.40 7.43
N PHE A 345 13.39 -2.16 7.24
CA PHE A 345 13.89 -0.86 6.80
C PHE A 345 14.18 -0.91 5.31
N VAL A 346 13.59 0.00 4.54
CA VAL A 346 13.81 0.12 3.10
C VAL A 346 14.80 1.24 2.85
N TYR A 347 15.94 0.92 2.24
CA TYR A 347 16.96 1.91 1.92
C TYR A 347 16.59 2.67 0.66
N THR A 348 16.75 3.99 0.67
CA THR A 348 16.54 4.87 -0.47
C THR A 348 17.76 5.74 -0.73
N ASP A 349 17.90 6.25 -1.96
CA ASP A 349 18.89 7.29 -2.27
C ASP A 349 18.36 8.64 -1.75
N CYS A 350 19.12 9.32 -0.90
CA CYS A 350 18.72 10.62 -0.35
C CYS A 350 18.45 11.68 -1.45
N ASN A 351 19.12 11.56 -2.60
CA ASN A 351 19.05 12.55 -3.67
C ASN A 351 17.69 12.54 -4.39
N ASP A 352 17.10 11.38 -4.63
CA ASP A 352 15.87 11.26 -5.43
C ASP A 352 14.75 10.44 -4.77
N ARG A 353 15.03 9.93 -3.56
CA ARG A 353 14.17 9.11 -2.70
C ARG A 353 13.67 7.83 -3.37
N SER A 354 14.39 7.35 -4.38
CA SER A 354 14.11 6.05 -4.99
C SER A 354 14.68 4.92 -4.12
N PRO A 355 14.02 3.74 -4.07
CA PRO A 355 14.60 2.57 -3.43
C PRO A 355 15.96 2.22 -4.03
N LEU A 356 16.94 1.92 -3.17
CA LEU A 356 18.22 1.38 -3.60
C LEU A 356 18.05 0.00 -4.28
N PRO A 357 19.03 -0.45 -5.08
CA PRO A 357 19.02 -1.77 -5.71
C PRO A 357 18.71 -2.90 -4.72
N MET A 358 18.02 -3.94 -5.20
CA MET A 358 17.49 -5.03 -4.35
C MET A 358 18.58 -5.79 -3.59
N GLU A 359 19.81 -5.81 -4.08
CA GLU A 359 20.97 -6.42 -3.42
C GLU A 359 21.37 -5.68 -2.13
N GLN A 360 20.94 -4.44 -1.97
CA GLN A 360 21.15 -3.61 -0.78
C GLN A 360 19.94 -3.61 0.16
N GLN A 361 18.85 -4.29 -0.22
CA GLN A 361 17.62 -4.38 0.57
C GLN A 361 17.57 -5.67 1.38
N ASP A 362 16.62 -5.74 2.30
CA ASP A 362 16.28 -7.02 2.93
C ASP A 362 15.80 -8.02 1.86
N PRO A 363 16.22 -9.31 1.91
CA PRO A 363 15.77 -10.33 0.97
C PRO A 363 14.24 -10.43 0.79
N ILE A 364 13.45 -10.15 1.83
CA ILE A 364 11.98 -10.14 1.75
C ILE A 364 11.49 -9.05 0.80
N TYR A 365 12.11 -7.87 0.83
CA TYR A 365 11.75 -6.74 -0.02
C TYR A 365 11.89 -7.08 -1.52
N ALA A 366 12.91 -7.88 -1.86
CA ALA A 366 13.17 -8.33 -3.22
C ALA A 366 12.13 -9.35 -3.75
N LYS A 367 11.23 -9.86 -2.91
CA LYS A 367 10.21 -10.82 -3.33
C LYS A 367 9.13 -10.13 -4.18
N SER A 368 8.73 -10.79 -5.26
CA SER A 368 7.71 -10.27 -6.18
C SER A 368 6.40 -9.95 -5.45
N GLY A 369 5.90 -8.72 -5.62
CA GLY A 369 4.67 -8.24 -5.00
C GLY A 369 4.82 -7.69 -3.58
N VAL A 370 6.05 -7.66 -3.03
CA VAL A 370 6.33 -7.03 -1.72
C VAL A 370 6.65 -5.55 -1.88
N ALA A 371 7.66 -5.21 -2.68
CA ALA A 371 8.07 -3.82 -2.87
C ALA A 371 6.99 -3.00 -3.60
N LEU A 372 6.75 -1.79 -3.11
CA LEU A 372 5.94 -0.80 -3.83
C LEU A 372 6.63 -0.40 -5.14
N HIS A 373 5.83 0.04 -6.11
CA HIS A 373 6.38 0.65 -7.32
C HIS A 373 7.16 1.93 -6.94
N SER A 374 8.30 2.17 -7.59
CA SER A 374 9.21 3.28 -7.24
C SER A 374 8.53 4.66 -7.28
N LEU A 375 7.58 4.87 -8.20
CA LEU A 375 6.78 6.09 -8.26
C LEU A 375 5.84 6.24 -7.05
N THR A 376 5.30 5.13 -6.53
CA THR A 376 4.47 5.12 -5.33
C THR A 376 5.29 5.48 -4.10
N VAL A 377 6.52 4.94 -3.99
CA VAL A 377 7.47 5.30 -2.92
C VAL A 377 7.81 6.79 -2.98
N ARG A 378 8.08 7.33 -4.17
CA ARG A 378 8.33 8.78 -4.31
C ARG A 378 7.12 9.62 -3.92
N ALA A 379 5.94 9.28 -4.41
CA ALA A 379 4.71 9.99 -4.08
C ALA A 379 4.42 9.95 -2.58
N LEU A 380 4.66 8.82 -1.92
CA LEU A 380 4.56 8.68 -0.47
C LEU A 380 5.49 9.67 0.24
N HIS A 381 6.78 9.69 -0.12
CA HIS A 381 7.72 10.64 0.47
C HIS A 381 7.32 12.10 0.24
N ASP A 382 6.72 12.43 -0.92
CA ASP A 382 6.17 13.77 -1.18
C ASP A 382 5.07 14.14 -0.18
N THR A 383 4.25 13.18 0.27
CA THR A 383 3.23 13.44 1.31
C THR A 383 3.82 13.68 2.71
N TRP A 384 5.09 13.35 2.93
CA TRP A 384 5.76 13.54 4.21
C TRP A 384 6.55 14.84 4.29
N ILE A 385 6.66 15.57 3.18
CA ILE A 385 7.34 16.86 3.16
C ILE A 385 6.59 17.86 4.05
N LYS A 386 7.28 18.39 5.05
CA LYS A 386 6.80 19.47 5.91
C LYS A 386 7.89 20.52 6.05
N SER A 387 7.52 21.79 6.01
CA SER A 387 8.45 22.87 6.34
C SER A 387 7.81 23.91 7.25
N PHE A 388 8.61 24.51 8.11
CA PHE A 388 8.23 25.59 8.99
C PHE A 388 9.15 26.75 8.72
N CYS A 389 8.55 27.93 8.59
CA CYS A 389 9.28 29.15 8.32
C CYS A 389 8.83 30.24 9.26
N ARG A 390 9.79 30.87 9.94
CA ARG A 390 9.52 31.96 10.86
C ARG A 390 10.59 33.04 10.73
N PHE A 391 10.14 34.28 10.61
CA PHE A 391 10.97 35.42 10.95
C PHE A 391 10.74 35.75 12.42
N GLU A 392 11.75 35.53 13.24
CA GLU A 392 11.67 36.02 14.61
C GLU A 392 11.71 37.55 14.55
N LYS A 393 10.60 38.17 14.98
CA LYS A 393 10.58 39.60 15.29
C LYS A 393 11.69 39.80 16.32
N ASN A 394 12.80 40.37 15.87
CA ASN A 394 13.98 40.67 16.68
C ASN A 394 13.61 40.85 18.15
N ILE A 395 14.14 39.98 19.01
CA ILE A 395 14.59 40.48 20.30
C ILE A 395 15.51 41.64 19.92
N PRO A 396 15.17 42.91 20.20
CA PRO A 396 16.03 44.00 19.81
C PRO A 396 17.33 43.80 20.57
N TRP A 397 18.34 43.27 19.88
CA TRP A 397 19.72 43.44 20.29
C TRP A 397 19.98 44.93 20.11
N PHE A 398 19.59 45.68 21.14
CA PHE A 398 20.05 47.04 21.34
C PHE A 398 21.55 46.89 21.48
N ASP A 399 22.30 47.36 20.48
CA ASP A 399 23.73 47.51 20.65
C ASP A 399 23.93 48.73 21.58
N PRO A 400 24.29 48.52 22.86
CA PRO A 400 24.41 49.61 23.80
C PRO A 400 25.55 50.56 23.44
N ALA A 401 26.48 50.15 22.57
CA ALA A 401 27.58 51.00 22.10
C ALA A 401 27.16 51.93 20.96
N THR A 402 26.18 51.56 20.12
CA THR A 402 25.79 52.36 18.95
C THR A 402 24.38 52.96 19.02
N GLY A 403 23.53 52.50 19.95
CA GLY A 403 22.16 53.01 20.14
C GLY A 403 21.24 52.79 18.94
N LYS A 404 21.63 51.94 17.98
CA LYS A 404 20.87 51.67 16.76
C LYS A 404 20.14 50.34 16.86
N THR A 405 18.92 50.31 16.30
CA THR A 405 18.21 49.06 16.09
C THR A 405 18.92 48.25 15.01
N ASP A 406 19.06 46.95 15.26
CA ASP A 406 19.68 46.01 14.34
C ASP A 406 19.06 46.11 12.93
N LYS A 407 19.88 46.10 11.87
CA LYS A 407 19.41 46.15 10.46
C LYS A 407 18.93 44.80 9.95
N TYR A 408 19.16 43.74 10.72
CA TYR A 408 18.84 42.38 10.35
C TYR A 408 17.61 41.86 11.11
N LYS A 409 16.98 40.81 10.58
CA LYS A 409 15.99 39.95 11.25
C LYS A 409 16.43 38.49 11.18
N THR A 410 16.08 37.68 12.18
CA THR A 410 16.45 36.25 12.18
C THR A 410 15.41 35.46 11.38
N LEU A 411 15.88 34.72 10.38
CA LEU A 411 15.14 33.67 9.70
C LEU A 411 15.44 32.34 10.40
N TYR A 412 14.39 31.61 10.71
CA TYR A 412 14.45 30.22 11.14
C TYR A 412 13.60 29.37 10.19
N LEU A 413 14.25 28.38 9.58
CA LEU A 413 13.62 27.35 8.78
C LEU A 413 13.86 26.00 9.44
N LEU A 414 12.85 25.15 9.36
CA LEU A 414 12.90 23.77 9.80
C LEU A 414 12.15 22.94 8.75
N GLY A 415 12.66 21.79 8.32
CA GLY A 415 11.95 20.95 7.37
C GLY A 415 12.36 19.49 7.42
N THR A 416 11.52 18.62 6.86
CA THR A 416 11.68 17.15 6.84
C THR A 416 11.08 16.55 5.56
N GLY A 417 11.45 15.30 5.22
CA GLY A 417 10.96 14.57 4.05
C GLY A 417 11.48 15.03 2.67
N PHE A 418 12.29 16.09 2.63
CA PHE A 418 12.88 16.66 1.41
C PHE A 418 14.00 15.79 0.84
N SER A 419 14.23 15.90 -0.48
CA SER A 419 15.37 15.21 -1.13
C SER A 419 16.65 16.04 -1.10
N ASP A 420 17.80 15.37 -1.03
CA ASP A 420 19.12 16.01 -0.99
C ASP A 420 19.44 16.79 -2.26
N ASN A 421 18.92 16.39 -3.42
CA ASN A 421 19.07 17.17 -4.66
C ASN A 421 18.41 18.55 -4.55
N GLN A 422 17.40 18.69 -3.71
CA GLN A 422 16.67 19.93 -3.52
C GLN A 422 17.30 20.80 -2.43
N ILE A 423 17.80 20.19 -1.34
CA ILE A 423 18.45 20.89 -0.22
C ILE A 423 19.94 21.20 -0.50
N GLY A 424 20.62 20.34 -1.25
CA GLY A 424 22.06 20.38 -1.50
C GLY A 424 22.90 19.57 -0.50
N GLY A 425 22.41 18.41 -0.10
CA GLY A 425 23.12 17.42 0.73
C GLY A 425 23.27 17.80 2.21
N GLU A 426 24.24 17.15 2.87
CA GLU A 426 24.52 17.28 4.32
C GLU A 426 24.77 18.73 4.78
N ASP A 427 25.37 19.57 3.92
CA ASP A 427 25.70 20.96 4.24
C ASP A 427 24.56 21.95 3.89
N GLY A 428 23.49 21.50 3.24
CA GLY A 428 22.39 22.36 2.82
C GLY A 428 22.76 23.45 1.80
N LYS A 429 23.82 23.24 1.00
CA LYS A 429 24.40 24.27 0.13
C LYS A 429 23.40 24.84 -0.87
N GLY A 430 22.58 23.99 -1.49
CA GLY A 430 21.58 24.40 -2.47
C GLY A 430 20.50 25.31 -1.87
N LEU A 431 20.02 24.96 -0.67
CA LEU A 431 19.10 25.81 0.10
C LEU A 431 19.76 27.12 0.50
N ILE A 432 20.97 27.09 1.06
CA ILE A 432 21.71 28.29 1.48
C ILE A 432 21.92 29.25 0.29
N GLU A 433 22.30 28.73 -0.87
CA GLU A 433 22.50 29.53 -2.09
C GLU A 433 21.21 30.23 -2.52
N LYS A 434 20.08 29.51 -2.57
CA LYS A 434 18.77 30.07 -2.92
C LYS A 434 18.31 31.14 -1.92
N ILE A 435 18.47 30.89 -0.61
CA ILE A 435 18.13 31.87 0.44
C ILE A 435 19.04 33.10 0.37
N THR A 436 20.33 32.91 0.09
CA THR A 436 21.28 34.01 -0.10
C THR A 436 20.91 34.87 -1.30
N ALA A 437 20.40 34.27 -2.38
CA ALA A 437 19.89 34.99 -3.54
C ALA A 437 18.69 35.87 -3.18
N CYS A 438 17.75 35.38 -2.36
CA CYS A 438 16.65 36.19 -1.83
C CYS A 438 17.13 37.42 -1.03
N ALA A 439 18.22 37.27 -0.27
CA ALA A 439 18.86 38.35 0.47
C ALA A 439 19.72 39.29 -0.40
N LYS A 440 19.81 39.07 -1.71
CA LYS A 440 20.76 39.75 -2.62
C LYS A 440 22.21 39.68 -2.13
N GLY A 441 22.57 38.58 -1.47
CA GLY A 441 23.90 38.34 -0.88
C GLY A 441 24.12 38.95 0.51
N ASP A 442 23.19 39.73 1.08
CA ASP A 442 23.34 40.33 2.41
C ASP A 442 22.79 39.44 3.53
N ILE A 443 23.39 38.25 3.67
CA ILE A 443 23.07 37.29 4.73
C ILE A 443 24.24 37.19 5.73
N LYS A 444 23.93 37.01 7.01
CA LYS A 444 24.92 36.84 8.09
C LYS A 444 24.58 35.62 8.96
N GLU A 445 25.60 35.07 9.64
CA GLU A 445 25.42 34.03 10.65
C GLU A 445 24.57 32.85 10.16
N VAL A 446 24.85 32.36 8.95
CA VAL A 446 24.16 31.20 8.38
C VAL A 446 24.65 29.95 9.11
N ALA A 447 23.71 29.22 9.68
CA ALA A 447 23.93 27.91 10.27
C ALA A 447 22.90 26.95 9.68
N PHE A 448 23.39 25.84 9.13
CA PHE A 448 22.58 24.72 8.69
C PHE A 448 22.96 23.49 9.51
N GLY A 449 22.00 22.64 9.82
CA GLY A 449 22.28 21.38 10.49
C GLY A 449 21.09 20.45 10.49
N TRP A 450 21.41 19.17 10.39
CA TRP A 450 20.49 18.06 10.59
C TRP A 450 20.32 17.82 12.10
N ILE A 451 19.07 17.68 12.55
CA ILE A 451 18.68 17.43 13.93
C ILE A 451 17.68 16.27 13.99
N ASP A 452 17.86 15.39 14.97
CA ASP A 452 16.81 14.46 15.39
C ASP A 452 15.79 15.25 16.23
N PHE A 453 14.55 15.31 15.79
CA PHE A 453 13.49 16.07 16.45
C PHE A 453 12.51 15.13 17.15
N GLY A 454 11.94 15.59 18.26
CA GLY A 454 10.92 14.87 19.04
C GLY A 454 11.45 13.96 20.14
N HIS A 455 10.60 13.66 21.11
CA HIS A 455 10.79 12.62 22.11
C HIS A 455 10.22 11.28 21.61
N PRO A 456 10.72 10.12 22.07
CA PRO A 456 10.22 8.81 21.65
C PRO A 456 8.71 8.61 21.80
N ASP A 457 8.09 9.32 22.75
CA ASP A 457 6.66 9.26 23.05
C ASP A 457 5.82 10.30 22.28
N ASP A 458 6.46 11.19 21.50
CA ASP A 458 5.76 12.19 20.70
C ASP A 458 5.03 11.56 19.50
N ASP A 459 4.14 12.32 18.87
CA ASP A 459 3.50 11.92 17.62
C ASP A 459 4.57 11.65 16.53
N ASN A 460 4.34 10.67 15.64
CA ASN A 460 5.26 10.39 14.53
C ASN A 460 5.40 11.59 13.59
N GLU A 461 4.38 12.45 13.53
CA GLU A 461 4.45 13.71 12.81
C GLU A 461 5.46 14.73 13.36
N LEU A 462 5.89 14.55 14.61
CA LEU A 462 6.79 15.44 15.35
C LEU A 462 8.15 14.78 15.63
N ARG A 463 8.39 13.59 15.08
CA ARG A 463 9.62 12.82 15.26
C ARG A 463 10.41 12.70 13.96
N GLY A 464 11.71 12.47 14.08
CA GLY A 464 12.55 12.01 12.97
C GLY A 464 13.56 13.03 12.50
N ALA A 465 14.03 12.83 11.27
CA ALA A 465 15.11 13.62 10.69
C ALA A 465 14.60 14.98 10.18
N TYR A 466 15.07 16.06 10.79
CA TYR A 466 14.82 17.41 10.31
C TYR A 466 16.13 18.10 9.94
N TRP A 467 16.08 18.94 8.92
CA TRP A 467 17.10 19.96 8.72
C TRP A 467 16.60 21.28 9.29
N SER A 468 17.54 22.08 9.81
CA SER A 468 17.29 23.43 10.27
C SER A 468 18.23 24.40 9.58
N LEU A 469 17.71 25.58 9.21
CA LEU A 469 18.51 26.70 8.73
C LEU A 469 18.18 27.93 9.58
N ARG A 470 19.21 28.51 10.18
CA ARG A 470 19.14 29.80 10.85
C ARG A 470 20.04 30.79 10.14
N ALA A 471 19.52 31.98 9.90
CA ALA A 471 20.31 33.05 9.31
C ALA A 471 19.82 34.44 9.73
N ARG A 472 20.68 35.44 9.65
CA ARG A 472 20.33 36.86 9.79
C ARG A 472 20.17 37.48 8.41
N MET A 473 18.95 37.93 8.14
CA MET A 473 18.49 38.47 6.86
C MET A 473 18.25 39.98 6.96
N PRO A 474 18.33 40.77 5.88
CA PRO A 474 18.03 42.19 5.94
C PRO A 474 16.58 42.43 6.36
N LYS A 475 16.31 43.42 7.22
CA LYS A 475 14.93 43.77 7.63
C LYS A 475 14.00 44.12 6.47
N THR A 476 14.56 44.59 5.35
CA THR A 476 13.83 44.96 4.14
C THR A 476 13.41 43.76 3.29
N MET A 477 13.84 42.55 3.63
CA MET A 477 13.50 41.33 2.90
C MET A 477 12.09 40.87 3.27
N ASP A 478 11.26 40.65 2.26
CA ASP A 478 9.95 40.00 2.39
C ASP A 478 10.13 38.47 2.50
N GLY A 479 9.28 37.84 3.31
CA GLY A 479 9.21 36.38 3.41
C GLY A 479 8.74 35.69 2.14
N GLY A 480 8.06 36.40 1.23
CA GLY A 480 7.58 35.85 -0.05
C GLY A 480 8.64 35.07 -0.84
N CYS A 481 9.85 35.63 -1.00
CA CYS A 481 10.94 34.95 -1.71
C CYS A 481 11.39 33.65 -1.02
N VAL A 482 11.40 33.61 0.32
CA VAL A 482 11.74 32.39 1.07
C VAL A 482 10.65 31.34 0.87
N GLY A 483 9.39 31.76 0.88
CA GLY A 483 8.26 30.88 0.56
C GLY A 483 8.41 30.27 -0.84
N ASP A 484 8.75 31.07 -1.85
CA ASP A 484 8.98 30.58 -3.21
C ASP A 484 10.14 29.59 -3.26
N VAL A 485 11.24 29.86 -2.54
CA VAL A 485 12.37 28.91 -2.44
C VAL A 485 11.92 27.57 -1.83
N LEU A 486 11.12 27.59 -0.76
CA LEU A 486 10.60 26.37 -0.12
C LEU A 486 9.72 25.57 -1.09
N MET A 487 8.84 26.24 -1.84
CA MET A 487 8.03 25.59 -2.87
C MET A 487 8.90 25.00 -3.99
N ASP A 488 9.92 25.73 -4.45
CA ASP A 488 10.84 25.30 -5.50
C ASP A 488 11.68 24.07 -5.11
N ILE A 489 11.95 23.89 -3.81
CA ILE A 489 12.65 22.70 -3.30
C ILE A 489 11.69 21.58 -2.90
N GLY A 490 10.39 21.67 -3.22
CA GLY A 490 9.43 20.58 -3.02
C GLY A 490 8.46 20.75 -1.85
N GLY A 491 8.46 21.90 -1.18
CA GLY A 491 7.53 22.21 -0.10
C GLY A 491 6.08 22.30 -0.57
N THR A 492 5.14 22.25 0.38
CA THR A 492 3.69 22.35 0.09
C THR A 492 3.12 23.71 0.53
N THR A 493 1.95 24.08 0.01
CA THR A 493 1.42 25.45 0.03
C THR A 493 1.00 25.98 1.42
N VAL A 494 1.06 25.17 2.47
CA VAL A 494 0.74 25.56 3.86
C VAL A 494 1.90 26.36 4.48
N ASP A 495 3.07 26.41 3.83
CA ASP A 495 4.33 26.90 4.41
C ASP A 495 4.73 28.31 3.93
N ARG A 496 3.76 29.16 3.60
CA ARG A 496 4.07 30.55 3.21
C ARG A 496 4.72 31.28 4.39
N CYS A 497 6.02 31.54 4.27
CA CYS A 497 6.76 32.51 5.05
C CYS A 497 6.10 33.90 4.96
N GLY A 498 5.04 34.14 5.72
CA GLY A 498 4.43 35.46 5.82
C GLY A 498 5.22 36.32 6.81
N ASP A 499 5.32 37.62 6.54
CA ASP A 499 5.71 38.60 7.55
C ASP A 499 4.57 38.73 8.61
N GLY A 500 4.25 37.65 9.32
CA GLY A 500 3.19 37.64 10.34
C GLY A 500 2.48 36.33 10.66
N SER A 501 2.92 35.17 10.16
CA SER A 501 2.40 33.86 10.62
C SER A 501 2.98 33.44 11.97
#